data_AF-U2RKN1-F1
#
_entry.id   AF-U2RKN1-F1
#
_cell.length_a   1.000
_cell.length_b   1.000
_cell.length_c   1.000
_cell.angle_alpha   90.00
_cell.angle_beta   90.00
_cell.angle_gamma   90.00
#
_symmetry.space_group_name_H-M   'P 1'
#
loop_
_entity.id
_entity.type
_entity.pdbx_description
1 polymer ?
#
loop_
_entity_poly.entity_id
_entity_poly.type
_entity_poly.pdbx_seq_one_letter_code
_entity_poly.pdbx_strand_id
1 'polypeptide(L)'
;MLENIKVMIIGWFYYGIWFMAGSIIVTSLLNRVFTKLYIPPLIVNAISAMLLLIGFKLGLPNMGYAMYFNYMPVVFASVMYNFIIFIIRKLKKRLEVK
;
A
#
# COMPACT_ATOMS: atom_id res chain seq x y z
N MET A 1 -6.21 -19.72 11.96
CA MET A 1 -6.47 -18.34 11.46
C MET A 1 -5.22 -17.47 11.53
N LEU A 2 -4.59 -17.31 12.71
CA LEU A 2 -3.37 -16.49 12.86
C LEU A 2 -2.19 -16.98 12.00
N GLU A 3 -2.05 -18.30 11.86
CA GLU A 3 -1.01 -18.93 11.03
C GLU A 3 -1.17 -18.60 9.54
N ASN A 4 -2.40 -18.64 9.01
CA ASN A 4 -2.68 -18.27 7.62
C ASN A 4 -2.33 -16.80 7.33
N ILE A 5 -2.57 -15.90 8.30
CA ILE A 5 -2.20 -14.48 8.17
C ILE A 5 -0.68 -14.32 8.12
N LYS A 6 0.07 -15.04 8.96
CA LYS A 6 1.54 -15.02 8.95
C LYS A 6 2.08 -15.49 7.61
N VAL A 7 1.60 -16.63 7.11
CA VAL A 7 2.01 -17.18 5.82
C VAL A 7 1.70 -16.21 4.68
N MET A 8 0.54 -15.55 4.71
CA MET A 8 0.17 -14.54 3.73
C MET A 8 1.12 -13.33 3.75
N ILE A 9 1.41 -12.77 4.93
CA ILE A 9 2.35 -11.65 5.07
C ILE A 9 3.75 -12.04 4.57
N ILE A 10 4.25 -13.23 4.94
CA ILE A 10 5.55 -13.72 4.44
C ILE A 10 5.51 -13.85 2.91
N GLY A 11 4.44 -14.41 2.36
CA GLY A 11 4.23 -14.49 0.92
C GLY A 11 4.23 -13.13 0.24
N TRP A 12 3.68 -12.09 0.87
CA TRP A 12 3.75 -10.72 0.36
C TRP A 12 5.18 -10.20 0.27
N PHE A 13 6.02 -10.45 1.27
CA PHE A 13 7.43 -10.06 1.22
C PHE A 13 8.26 -10.91 0.26
N TYR A 14 7.85 -12.14 -0.03
CA TYR A 14 8.55 -12.98 -0.99
C TYR A 14 8.18 -12.65 -2.44
N TYR A 15 6.88 -12.49 -2.74
CA TYR A 15 6.37 -12.30 -4.10
C TYR A 15 6.05 -10.84 -4.44
N GLY A 16 5.63 -10.05 -3.46
CA GLY A 16 5.11 -8.69 -3.63
C GLY A 16 6.11 -7.58 -3.26
N ILE A 17 7.37 -7.88 -2.96
CA ILE A 17 8.34 -6.90 -2.45
C ILE A 17 8.53 -5.71 -3.39
N TRP A 18 8.63 -5.96 -4.69
CA TRP A 18 8.80 -4.93 -5.71
C TRP A 18 7.55 -4.04 -5.83
N PHE A 19 6.37 -4.65 -5.72
CA PHE A 19 5.10 -3.94 -5.73
C PHE A 19 4.94 -3.05 -4.49
N MET A 20 5.33 -3.55 -3.31
CA MET A 20 5.35 -2.75 -2.08
C MET A 20 6.34 -1.60 -2.15
N ALA A 21 7.56 -1.84 -2.63
CA ALA A 21 8.58 -0.80 -2.79
C ALA A 21 8.11 0.29 -3.77
N GLY A 22 7.58 -0.09 -4.93
CA GLY A 22 6.99 0.84 -5.89
C GLY A 22 5.85 1.65 -5.30
N SER A 23 4.95 1.00 -4.55
CA SER A 23 3.86 1.66 -3.84
C SER A 23 4.37 2.73 -2.87
N ILE A 24 5.38 2.41 -2.06
CA ILE A 24 5.99 3.35 -1.11
C ILE A 24 6.60 4.54 -1.84
N ILE A 25 7.33 4.30 -2.93
CA ILE A 25 7.96 5.37 -3.73
C ILE A 25 6.89 6.30 -4.29
N VAL A 26 5.87 5.76 -4.96
CA VAL A 26 4.78 6.56 -5.54
C VAL A 26 4.04 7.33 -4.45
N THR A 27 3.72 6.68 -3.33
CA THR A 27 3.06 7.34 -2.19
C THR A 27 3.93 8.46 -1.62
N SER A 28 5.24 8.27 -1.52
CA SER A 28 6.21 9.29 -1.09
C SER A 28 6.24 10.50 -2.02
N LEU A 29 6.23 10.27 -3.34
CA LEU A 29 6.18 11.33 -4.33
C LEU A 29 4.86 12.12 -4.23
N LEU A 30 3.73 11.42 -4.11
CA LEU A 30 2.41 12.05 -3.95
C LEU A 30 2.33 12.87 -2.65
N ASN A 31 2.95 12.42 -1.56
CA ASN A 31 3.03 13.19 -0.31
C ASN A 31 3.81 14.52 -0.45
N ARG A 32 4.62 14.71 -1.50
CA ARG A 32 5.28 15.99 -1.79
C ARG A 32 4.32 17.00 -2.43
N VAL A 33 3.29 16.50 -3.12
CA VAL A 33 2.29 17.32 -3.82
C VAL A 33 1.08 17.59 -2.93
N PHE A 34 0.60 16.56 -2.22
CA PHE A 34 -0.59 16.65 -1.39
C PHE A 34 -0.26 16.92 0.07
N THR A 35 -0.94 17.90 0.66
CA THR A 35 -0.78 18.26 2.08
C THR A 35 -1.45 17.26 3.02
N LYS A 36 -2.55 16.62 2.58
CA LYS A 36 -3.34 15.67 3.39
C LYS A 36 -2.84 14.24 3.19
N LEU A 37 -2.37 13.60 4.26
CA LEU A 37 -1.77 12.26 4.25
C LEU A 37 -2.74 11.13 3.85
N TYR A 38 -4.05 11.33 3.83
CA TYR A 38 -4.96 10.29 3.37
C TYR A 38 -5.13 10.28 1.84
N ILE A 39 -4.76 11.35 1.14
CA ILE A 39 -4.96 11.46 -0.32
C ILE A 39 -4.04 10.50 -1.09
N PRO A 40 -2.71 10.44 -0.83
CA PRO A 40 -1.82 9.53 -1.54
C PRO A 40 -2.22 8.04 -1.51
N PRO A 41 -2.52 7.42 -0.35
CA PRO A 41 -2.94 6.02 -0.32
C PRO A 41 -4.28 5.79 -1.02
N LEU A 42 -5.21 6.75 -1.02
CA LEU A 42 -6.46 6.62 -1.77
C LEU A 42 -6.21 6.58 -3.29
N ILE A 43 -5.32 7.43 -3.79
CA ILE A 43 -4.96 7.46 -5.22
C ILE A 43 -4.30 6.15 -5.62
N VAL A 44 -3.31 5.68 -4.85
CA VAL A 44 -2.61 4.41 -5.11
C VAL A 44 -3.59 3.24 -5.09
N ASN A 45 -4.50 3.20 -4.12
CA ASN A 45 -5.53 2.17 -4.05
C ASN A 45 -6.48 2.21 -5.27
N ALA A 46 -6.99 3.39 -5.63
CA ALA A 46 -7.90 3.55 -6.76
C ALA A 46 -7.26 3.09 -8.08
N ILE A 47 -6.01 3.49 -8.35
CA ILE A 47 -5.29 3.07 -9.56
C ILE A 47 -5.05 1.55 -9.55
N SER A 48 -4.64 1.00 -8.42
CA SER A 48 -4.35 -0.44 -8.31
C SER A 48 -5.62 -1.28 -8.48
N ALA A 49 -6.73 -0.87 -7.90
CA ALA A 49 -8.03 -1.51 -8.08
C ALA A 49 -8.51 -1.40 -9.55
N MET A 50 -8.32 -0.25 -10.18
CA MET A 50 -8.65 -0.06 -11.60
C MET A 50 -7.86 -1.00 -12.51
N LEU A 51 -6.53 -1.13 -12.30
CA LEU A 51 -5.70 -2.07 -13.05
C LEU A 51 -6.14 -3.52 -12.85
N LEU A 52 -6.51 -3.89 -11.62
CA LEU A 52 -7.04 -5.22 -11.31
C LEU A 52 -8.37 -5.49 -12.05
N LEU A 53 -9.30 -4.53 -12.03
CA LEU A 53 -10.58 -4.64 -12.72
C LEU A 53 -10.42 -4.74 -14.24
N ILE A 54 -9.49 -3.97 -14.81
CA ILE A 54 -9.14 -4.09 -16.24
C ILE A 54 -8.60 -5.48 -16.55
N GLY A 55 -7.71 -6.02 -15.72
CA GLY A 55 -7.20 -7.39 -15.89
C GLY A 55 -8.30 -8.45 -15.86
N PHE A 56 -9.27 -8.32 -14.95
CA PHE A 56 -10.45 -9.18 -14.91
C PHE A 56 -11.28 -9.08 -16.19
N LYS A 57 -11.53 -7.85 -16.67
CA LYS A 57 -12.31 -7.62 -17.89
C LYS A 57 -11.62 -8.19 -19.14
N LEU A 58 -10.29 -8.19 -19.17
CA LEU A 58 -9.48 -8.74 -20.26
C LEU A 58 -9.30 -10.27 -20.17
N GLY A 59 -9.81 -10.92 -19.12
CA GLY A 59 -9.70 -12.37 -18.95
C GLY A 59 -8.26 -12.84 -18.75
N LEU A 60 -7.39 -12.02 -18.15
CA LEU A 60 -6.01 -12.41 -17.90
C LEU A 60 -5.94 -13.63 -16.96
N PRO A 61 -4.96 -14.53 -17.13
CA PRO A 61 -4.79 -15.66 -16.23
C PRO A 61 -4.35 -15.22 -14.83
N ASN A 62 -4.62 -16.05 -13.81
CA ASN A 62 -4.12 -15.88 -12.44
C ASN A 62 -4.54 -14.58 -11.73
N MET A 63 -5.74 -14.05 -12.01
CA MET A 63 -6.23 -12.82 -11.35
C MET A 63 -6.32 -12.92 -9.83
N GLY A 64 -6.59 -14.11 -9.27
CA GLY A 64 -6.54 -14.32 -7.82
C GLY A 64 -5.15 -14.05 -7.24
N TYR A 65 -4.10 -14.50 -7.92
CA TYR A 65 -2.72 -14.19 -7.53
C TYR A 65 -2.44 -12.70 -7.60
N ALA A 66 -2.82 -12.03 -8.70
CA ALA A 66 -2.65 -10.59 -8.85
C ALA A 66 -3.38 -9.80 -7.75
N MET A 67 -4.57 -10.25 -7.33
CA MET A 67 -5.30 -9.66 -6.22
C MET A 67 -4.55 -9.82 -4.89
N TYR A 68 -4.15 -11.04 -4.53
CA TYR A 68 -3.58 -11.33 -3.21
C TYR A 68 -2.11 -10.95 -3.05
N PHE A 69 -1.30 -11.01 -4.11
CA PHE A 69 0.15 -10.83 -4.02
C PHE A 69 0.67 -9.57 -4.72
N ASN A 70 -0.17 -8.88 -5.50
CA ASN A 70 0.21 -7.58 -6.08
C ASN A 70 -0.65 -6.46 -5.49
N TYR A 71 -1.98 -6.52 -5.67
CA TYR A 71 -2.88 -5.46 -5.22
C TYR A 71 -2.88 -5.28 -3.69
N MET A 72 -3.09 -6.36 -2.93
CA MET A 72 -3.16 -6.25 -1.45
C MET A 72 -1.86 -5.72 -0.83
N PRO A 73 -0.65 -6.19 -1.23
CA PRO A 73 0.61 -5.61 -0.75
C PRO A 73 0.78 -4.14 -1.11
N VAL A 74 0.42 -3.72 -2.33
CA VAL A 74 0.49 -2.32 -2.77
C VAL A 74 -0.35 -1.42 -1.88
N VAL A 75 -1.62 -1.80 -1.67
CA VAL A 75 -2.55 -1.04 -0.84
C VAL A 75 -2.03 -0.98 0.59
N PHE A 76 -1.67 -2.13 1.16
CA PHE A 76 -1.15 -2.20 2.51
C PHE A 76 0.09 -1.32 2.70
N ALA A 77 1.06 -1.40 1.80
CA ALA A 77 2.30 -0.61 1.89
C ALA A 77 2.04 0.90 1.83
N SER A 78 1.15 1.36 0.95
CA SER A 78 0.81 2.80 0.84
C SER A 78 0.15 3.33 2.12
N VAL A 79 -0.78 2.55 2.69
CA VAL A 79 -1.49 2.91 3.93
C VAL A 79 -0.51 2.90 5.10
N MET A 80 0.30 1.85 5.24
CA MET A 80 1.27 1.72 6.32
C MET A 80 2.32 2.83 6.28
N TYR A 81 2.84 3.17 5.10
CA TYR A 81 3.80 4.25 4.94
C TYR A 81 3.22 5.59 5.46
N ASN A 82 2.00 5.93 5.08
CA ASN A 82 1.36 7.18 5.52
C ASN A 82 0.92 7.13 6.99
N PHE A 83 0.55 5.96 7.50
CA PHE A 83 0.27 5.76 8.92
C PHE A 83 1.52 5.99 9.79
N ILE A 84 2.68 5.49 9.35
CA ILE A 84 3.96 5.73 10.03
C ILE A 84 4.30 7.23 10.03
N ILE A 85 4.14 7.92 8.89
CA ILE A 85 4.35 9.38 8.82
C ILE A 85 3.41 10.11 9.80
N PHE A 86 2.14 9.70 9.87
CA PHE A 86 1.18 10.27 10.79
C PHE A 86 1.62 10.11 12.26
N ILE A 87 2.06 8.91 12.66
CA ILE A 87 2.59 8.66 14.01
C ILE A 87 3.80 9.56 14.30
N ILE A 88 4.78 9.60 13.39
CA ILE A 88 6.00 10.40 13.57
C ILE A 88 5.66 11.89 13.75
N ARG A 89 4.77 12.43 12.91
CA ARG A 89 4.31 13.84 13.02
C ARG A 89 3.61 14.10 14.35
N LYS A 90 2.79 13.16 14.81
CA LYS A 90 2.07 13.27 16.10
C LYS A 90 3.02 13.24 17.29
N LEU A 91 4.06 12.39 17.25
CA LEU A 91 5.07 12.31 18.29
C LEU A 91 5.94 13.59 18.35
N LYS A 92 6.41 14.09 17.20
CA LYS A 92 7.21 15.33 17.13
C LYS A 92 6.47 16.53 17.70
N LYS A 93 5.19 16.71 17.33
CA LYS A 93 4.36 17.79 17.87
C LYS A 93 4.20 17.73 19.40
N ARG A 94 4.18 16.55 20.00
CA ARG A 94 4.11 16.40 21.47
C ARG A 94 5.42 16.77 22.17
N LEU A 95 6.56 16.60 21.50
CA LEU A 95 7.87 16.96 22.04
C LEU A 95 8.14 18.47 21.97
N GLU A 96 7.64 19.14 20.92
CA GLU A 96 7.79 20.61 20.75
C GLU A 96 6.91 21.45 21.68
N VAL A 97 5.89 20.84 22.31
CA VAL A 97 4.95 21.50 23.25
C VAL A 97 5.38 21.32 24.71
N LYS A 98 6.47 20.58 24.97
CA LYS A 98 7.12 20.46 26.29
C LYS A 98 8.25 21.47 26.42
#